data_AF-A0A7S4M443-F1
#
_entry.id   AF-A0A7S4M443-F1
#
_cell.length_a   1.000
_cell.length_b   1.000
_cell.length_c   1.000
_cell.angle_alpha   90.00
_cell.angle_beta   90.00
_cell.angle_gamma   90.00
#
_symmetry.space_group_name_H-M   'P 1'
#
loop_
_entity.id
_entity.type
_entity.pdbx_description
1 polymer ?
#
loop_
_entity_poly.entity_id
_entity_poly.type
_entity_poly.pdbx_seq_one_letter_code
_entity_poly.pdbx_strand_id
1 'polypeptide(L)'
;KFELVLVGHWIFERQRPHQSSHSSTHRPPLPPFYPASPPFVKMSFVVSKRLSLAMADEIATVAIRTAERHSFKPISVCILDPSGFEIVTKRMDDSPPMLFPKISRAKANTCVSTKQSSRSYGVKYLKDKEGNPAPSDTFSRGLNQIATAGGDVAAFPGGVLIRDKESGDIVGAIGVSGAAGDEDEFCALMGVQDSSVGEILATEPAEHSCKTLKA
;
A
#
# COMPACT_ATOMS: atom_id res chain seq x y z
N LYS A 1 24.29 -3.34 29.62
CA LYS A 1 24.99 -4.32 30.49
C LYS A 1 25.49 -5.44 29.58
N PHE A 2 26.76 -5.86 29.77
CA PHE A 2 27.57 -6.91 29.09
C PHE A 2 26.79 -8.20 28.74
N GLU A 3 27.14 -9.11 27.81
CA GLU A 3 28.42 -9.67 27.28
C GLU A 3 28.25 -10.01 25.77
N LEU A 4 29.23 -10.00 24.86
CA LEU A 4 30.51 -10.73 24.68
C LEU A 4 30.36 -12.24 24.37
N VAL A 5 30.66 -12.63 23.12
CA VAL A 5 31.11 -13.99 22.75
C VAL A 5 32.26 -13.87 21.74
N LEU A 6 33.31 -14.66 22.02
CA LEU A 6 34.62 -14.84 21.37
C LEU A 6 34.52 -15.29 19.88
N VAL A 7 35.56 -15.35 19.04
CA VAL A 7 36.91 -15.95 19.19
C VAL A 7 37.81 -15.49 18.03
N GLY A 8 39.12 -15.32 18.29
CA GLY A 8 40.13 -15.27 17.22
C GLY A 8 41.53 -14.90 17.69
N HIS A 9 42.12 -15.69 18.60
CA HIS A 9 43.52 -15.56 19.03
C HIS A 9 44.49 -15.83 17.88
N TRP A 10 45.47 -14.93 17.67
CA TRP A 10 46.74 -15.25 17.00
C TRP A 10 47.90 -14.90 17.93
N ILE A 11 48.57 -15.94 18.43
CA ILE A 11 49.82 -15.87 19.18
C ILE A 11 50.96 -15.82 18.15
N PHE A 12 51.86 -14.84 18.24
CA PHE A 12 53.08 -14.81 17.44
C PHE A 12 54.29 -14.80 18.37
N GLU A 13 54.86 -15.99 18.56
CA GLU A 13 56.13 -16.27 19.24
C GLU A 13 57.28 -15.59 18.46
N ARG A 14 58.07 -14.72 19.09
CA ARG A 14 59.32 -14.19 18.51
C ARG A 14 60.52 -14.77 19.25
N GLN A 15 61.19 -15.74 18.64
CA GLN A 15 62.58 -16.03 18.97
C GLN A 15 63.51 -14.96 18.35
N ARG A 16 64.52 -14.52 19.12
CA ARG A 16 65.71 -13.85 18.56
C ARG A 16 66.77 -14.91 18.25
N PRO A 17 67.61 -14.65 17.24
CA PRO A 17 69.06 -14.71 17.52
C PRO A 17 69.84 -13.54 16.94
N HIS A 18 71.08 -13.42 17.43
CA HIS A 18 72.06 -12.38 17.21
C HIS A 18 72.87 -12.54 15.90
N GLN A 19 73.36 -11.38 15.42
CA GLN A 19 74.60 -11.10 14.66
C GLN A 19 74.72 -11.29 13.14
N SER A 20 74.79 -10.12 12.48
CA SER A 20 75.73 -9.63 11.44
C SER A 20 76.33 -10.56 10.37
N SER A 21 76.08 -10.20 9.10
CA SER A 21 77.13 -9.90 8.12
C SER A 21 76.53 -9.20 6.88
N HIS A 22 77.31 -8.31 6.28
CA HIS A 22 76.94 -7.47 5.13
C HIS A 22 76.74 -8.29 3.85
N SER A 23 75.58 -8.12 3.19
CA SER A 23 75.50 -8.19 1.73
C SER A 23 74.43 -7.22 1.22
N SER A 24 74.89 -6.25 0.43
CA SER A 24 74.05 -5.29 -0.28
C SER A 24 73.31 -6.03 -1.39
N THR A 25 72.07 -6.42 -1.13
CA THR A 25 71.11 -6.80 -2.17
C THR A 25 69.92 -5.86 -2.05
N HIS A 26 69.76 -5.01 -3.07
CA HIS A 26 68.61 -4.13 -3.23
C HIS A 26 67.33 -4.97 -3.20
N ARG A 27 66.62 -4.99 -2.07
CA ARG A 27 65.24 -5.48 -2.05
C ARG A 27 64.36 -4.42 -2.71
N PRO A 28 63.51 -4.77 -3.68
CA PRO A 28 62.53 -3.83 -4.20
C PRO A 28 61.58 -3.40 -3.07
N PRO A 29 61.08 -2.16 -3.10
CA PRO A 29 60.15 -1.66 -2.08
C PRO A 29 58.89 -2.52 -2.06
N LEU A 30 58.42 -2.85 -0.86
CA LEU A 30 57.15 -3.55 -0.69
C LEU A 30 56.03 -2.72 -1.31
N PRO A 31 55.08 -3.33 -2.03
CA PRO A 31 53.94 -2.60 -2.57
C PRO A 31 53.13 -1.98 -1.41
N PRO A 32 52.54 -0.78 -1.60
CA PRO A 32 51.69 -0.17 -0.61
C PRO A 32 50.53 -1.12 -0.26
N PHE A 33 50.37 -1.37 1.03
CA PHE A 33 49.26 -2.14 1.57
C PHE A 33 47.98 -1.30 1.41
N TYR A 34 47.21 -1.57 0.35
CA TYR A 34 45.86 -1.03 0.24
C TYR A 34 44.91 -1.93 1.04
N PRO A 35 44.29 -1.43 2.13
CA PRO A 35 43.24 -2.20 2.78
C PRO A 35 42.14 -2.44 1.74
N ALA A 36 41.67 -3.68 1.65
CA ALA A 36 40.55 -4.03 0.78
C ALA A 36 39.38 -3.09 1.10
N SER A 37 38.80 -2.49 0.06
CA SER A 37 37.60 -1.67 0.17
C SER A 37 36.55 -2.45 0.96
N PRO A 38 35.94 -1.88 2.02
CA PRO A 38 34.88 -2.57 2.73
C PRO A 38 33.79 -2.98 1.72
N PRO A 39 33.17 -4.16 1.88
CA PRO A 39 32.11 -4.59 0.99
C PRO A 39 31.03 -3.51 0.97
N PHE A 40 30.70 -3.04 -0.23
CA PHE A 40 29.64 -2.06 -0.45
C PHE A 40 28.33 -2.70 0.04
N VAL A 41 27.89 -2.34 1.25
CA VAL A 41 26.59 -2.75 1.76
C VAL A 41 25.57 -2.06 0.86
N LYS A 42 24.84 -2.83 0.06
CA LYS A 42 23.66 -2.33 -0.65
C LYS A 42 22.65 -1.88 0.39
N MET A 43 22.68 -0.59 0.72
CA MET A 43 21.63 0.04 1.50
C MET A 43 20.43 0.15 0.56
N SER A 44 19.53 -0.83 0.60
CA SER A 44 18.24 -0.74 -0.07
C SER A 44 17.42 0.31 0.64
N PHE A 45 17.43 1.53 0.13
CA PHE A 45 16.47 2.54 0.56
C PHE A 45 15.09 2.05 0.08
N VAL A 46 14.19 1.73 1.01
CA VAL A 46 12.80 1.43 0.67
C VAL A 46 12.18 2.74 0.19
N VAL A 47 12.23 2.99 -1.11
CA VAL A 47 11.41 4.01 -1.74
C VAL A 47 9.99 3.44 -1.74
N SER A 48 9.19 3.81 -0.73
CA SER A 48 7.77 3.48 -0.69
C SER A 48 7.13 3.97 -1.99
N LYS A 49 6.73 3.02 -2.83
CA LYS A 49 6.15 3.28 -4.14
C LYS A 49 4.76 3.84 -3.91
N ARG A 50 4.56 5.14 -4.16
CA ARG A 50 3.24 5.80 -4.05
C ARG A 50 2.63 5.92 -5.44
N LEU A 51 1.30 5.97 -5.51
CA LEU A 51 0.63 6.34 -6.75
C LEU A 51 1.08 7.74 -7.18
N SER A 52 1.54 7.86 -8.42
CA SER A 52 1.76 9.18 -9.02
C SER A 52 0.42 9.84 -9.37
N LEU A 53 0.41 11.17 -9.53
CA LEU A 53 -0.78 11.89 -9.97
C LEU A 53 -1.33 11.34 -11.30
N ALA A 54 -0.45 11.04 -12.26
CA ALA A 54 -0.85 10.51 -13.56
C ALA A 54 -1.54 9.14 -13.44
N MET A 55 -0.99 8.25 -12.61
CA MET A 55 -1.60 6.94 -12.34
C MET A 55 -2.95 7.07 -11.65
N ALA A 56 -3.04 7.92 -10.63
CA ALA A 56 -4.29 8.18 -9.92
C ALA A 56 -5.34 8.79 -10.87
N ASP A 57 -4.97 9.77 -11.69
CA ASP A 57 -5.89 10.41 -12.62
C ASP A 57 -6.44 9.42 -13.66
N GLU A 58 -5.59 8.54 -14.17
CA GLU A 58 -5.97 7.47 -15.08
C GLU A 58 -6.95 6.50 -14.41
N ILE A 59 -6.63 5.98 -13.23
CA ILE A 59 -7.47 5.05 -12.47
C ILE A 59 -8.87 5.66 -12.25
N ALA A 60 -8.92 6.94 -11.85
CA ALA A 60 -10.19 7.64 -11.64
C ALA A 60 -10.97 7.83 -12.95
N THR A 61 -10.27 8.08 -14.07
CA THR A 61 -10.90 8.19 -15.39
C THR A 61 -11.50 6.86 -15.84
N VAL A 62 -10.77 5.76 -15.67
CA VAL A 62 -11.24 4.42 -16.02
C VAL A 62 -12.47 4.05 -15.19
N ALA A 63 -12.48 4.34 -13.89
CA ALA A 63 -13.65 4.10 -13.04
C ALA A 63 -14.91 4.82 -13.54
N ILE A 64 -14.79 6.10 -13.95
CA ILE A 64 -15.91 6.86 -14.54
C ILE A 64 -16.37 6.25 -15.85
N ARG A 65 -15.45 5.92 -16.75
CA ARG A 65 -15.78 5.27 -18.03
C ARG A 65 -16.46 3.93 -17.84
N THR A 66 -16.12 3.18 -16.79
CA THR A 66 -16.78 1.94 -16.43
C THR A 66 -18.24 2.21 -16.03
N ALA A 67 -18.50 3.21 -15.18
CA ALA A 67 -19.86 3.57 -14.81
C ALA A 67 -20.70 3.97 -16.04
N GLU A 68 -20.14 4.75 -16.97
CA GLU A 68 -20.79 5.13 -18.23
C GLU A 68 -21.06 3.92 -19.12
N ARG A 69 -20.05 3.05 -19.32
CA ARG A 69 -20.16 1.83 -20.15
C ARG A 69 -21.28 0.91 -19.68
N HIS A 70 -21.46 0.79 -18.36
CA HIS A 70 -22.48 -0.06 -17.77
C HIS A 70 -23.80 0.68 -17.47
N SER A 71 -23.92 1.94 -17.88
CA SER A 71 -25.12 2.76 -17.65
C SER A 71 -25.54 2.82 -16.18
N PHE A 72 -24.56 2.85 -15.28
CA PHE A 72 -24.81 3.04 -13.85
C PHE A 72 -25.17 4.50 -13.54
N LYS A 73 -25.66 4.74 -12.33
CA LYS A 73 -25.96 6.10 -11.87
C LYS A 73 -24.67 6.95 -11.81
N PRO A 74 -24.76 8.28 -11.96
CA PRO A 74 -23.59 9.16 -11.87
C PRO A 74 -22.82 9.04 -10.55
N ILE A 75 -21.53 8.74 -10.64
CA ILE A 75 -20.65 8.49 -9.49
C ILE A 75 -19.68 9.65 -9.20
N SER A 76 -19.18 9.66 -7.96
CA SER A 76 -18.01 10.40 -7.49
C SER A 76 -16.89 9.43 -7.15
N VAL A 77 -15.66 9.79 -7.50
CA VAL A 77 -14.45 8.98 -7.31
C VAL A 77 -13.42 9.78 -6.53
N CYS A 78 -12.80 9.17 -5.52
CA CYS A 78 -11.72 9.76 -4.73
C CYS A 78 -10.58 8.76 -4.61
N ILE A 79 -9.35 9.21 -4.85
CA ILE A 79 -8.14 8.41 -4.70
C ILE A 79 -7.25 9.05 -3.64
N LEU A 80 -6.86 8.25 -2.66
CA LEU A 80 -5.98 8.64 -1.57
C LEU A 80 -4.61 7.98 -1.70
N ASP A 81 -3.60 8.68 -1.21
CA ASP A 81 -2.27 8.12 -0.97
C ASP A 81 -2.27 7.22 0.27
N PRO A 82 -1.18 6.49 0.56
CA PRO A 82 -1.09 5.62 1.74
C PRO A 82 -1.20 6.35 3.08
N SER A 83 -1.02 7.67 3.06
CA SER A 83 -1.09 8.54 4.25
C SER A 83 -2.50 9.14 4.45
N GLY A 84 -3.47 8.83 3.57
CA GLY A 84 -4.85 9.31 3.66
C GLY A 84 -5.08 10.69 3.04
N PHE A 85 -4.11 11.22 2.31
CA PHE A 85 -4.25 12.48 1.59
C PHE A 85 -4.77 12.26 0.18
N GLU A 86 -5.61 13.18 -0.29
CA GLU A 86 -6.18 13.13 -1.63
C GLU A 86 -5.12 13.36 -2.69
N ILE A 87 -5.11 12.49 -3.70
CA ILE A 87 -4.34 12.68 -4.92
C ILE A 87 -5.26 13.21 -6.01
N VAL A 88 -6.43 12.57 -6.19
CA VAL A 88 -7.40 12.89 -7.24
C VAL A 88 -8.82 12.73 -6.70
N THR A 89 -9.68 13.69 -7.03
CA THR A 89 -11.13 13.59 -6.85
C THR A 89 -11.82 13.97 -8.16
N LYS A 90 -12.73 13.12 -8.63
CA LYS A 90 -13.55 13.36 -9.83
C LYS A 90 -15.02 13.15 -9.48
N ARG A 91 -15.90 13.91 -10.13
CA ARG A 91 -17.35 13.80 -9.95
C ARG A 91 -17.98 13.91 -11.32
N MET A 92 -18.82 12.92 -11.66
CA MET A 92 -19.63 12.97 -12.88
C MET A 92 -20.65 14.09 -12.80
N ASP A 93 -21.06 14.56 -13.97
CA ASP A 93 -22.23 15.42 -14.10
C ASP A 93 -23.46 14.70 -13.50
N ASP A 94 -24.40 15.48 -12.96
CA ASP A 94 -25.61 14.99 -12.27
C ASP A 94 -25.38 14.15 -10.99
N SER A 95 -24.14 13.86 -10.59
CA SER A 95 -23.86 13.26 -9.28
C SER A 95 -24.05 14.30 -8.16
N PRO A 96 -24.92 14.06 -7.15
CA PRO A 96 -25.18 14.98 -6.04
C PRO A 96 -23.90 15.49 -5.36
N PRO A 97 -23.63 16.81 -5.44
CA PRO A 97 -22.30 17.37 -5.18
C PRO A 97 -21.90 17.40 -3.70
N MET A 98 -22.86 17.35 -2.77
CA MET A 98 -22.55 17.45 -1.33
C MET A 98 -22.23 16.12 -0.66
N LEU A 99 -22.89 15.03 -1.09
CA LEU A 99 -22.89 13.77 -0.35
C LEU A 99 -21.87 12.78 -0.90
N PHE A 100 -21.94 12.49 -2.20
CA PHE A 100 -21.17 11.39 -2.78
C PHE A 100 -19.66 11.62 -2.85
N PRO A 101 -19.15 12.84 -3.06
CA PRO A 101 -17.71 13.10 -2.90
C PRO A 101 -17.21 12.75 -1.50
N LYS A 102 -17.95 13.13 -0.45
CA LYS A 102 -17.60 12.82 0.94
C LYS A 102 -17.66 11.32 1.23
N ILE A 103 -18.67 10.63 0.72
CA ILE A 103 -18.78 9.17 0.87
C ILE A 103 -17.65 8.47 0.11
N SER A 104 -17.32 8.90 -1.11
CA SER A 104 -16.22 8.32 -1.90
C SER A 104 -14.89 8.46 -1.17
N ARG A 105 -14.61 9.63 -0.60
CA ARG A 105 -13.45 9.86 0.27
C ARG A 105 -13.48 8.95 1.50
N ALA A 106 -14.59 8.88 2.23
CA ALA A 106 -14.70 8.06 3.44
C ALA A 106 -14.50 6.56 3.16
N LYS A 107 -14.97 6.06 2.01
CA LYS A 107 -14.72 4.68 1.55
C LYS A 107 -13.23 4.43 1.29
N ALA A 108 -12.56 5.35 0.58
CA ALA A 108 -11.11 5.26 0.35
C ALA A 108 -10.30 5.37 1.66
N ASN A 109 -10.70 6.27 2.56
CA ASN A 109 -10.05 6.49 3.84
C ASN A 109 -10.16 5.26 4.74
N THR A 110 -11.31 4.58 4.71
CA THR A 110 -11.50 3.29 5.38
C THR A 110 -10.45 2.29 4.92
N CYS A 111 -10.20 2.21 3.61
CA CYS A 111 -9.23 1.28 3.05
C CYS A 111 -7.81 1.51 3.58
N VAL A 112 -7.30 2.74 3.45
CA VAL A 112 -5.93 3.06 3.89
C VAL A 112 -5.78 2.96 5.41
N SER A 113 -6.77 3.42 6.18
CA SER A 113 -6.71 3.45 7.64
C SER A 113 -6.80 2.05 8.25
N THR A 114 -7.61 1.17 7.66
CA THR A 114 -7.89 -0.17 8.21
C THR A 114 -7.14 -1.29 7.48
N LYS A 115 -6.39 -0.95 6.43
CA LYS A 115 -5.60 -1.86 5.58
C LYS A 115 -6.41 -3.02 5.00
N GLN A 116 -7.70 -2.82 4.77
CA GLN A 116 -8.63 -3.79 4.17
C GLN A 116 -9.71 -3.04 3.37
N SER A 117 -10.44 -3.70 2.49
CA SER A 117 -11.52 -3.03 1.74
C SER A 117 -12.66 -2.50 2.65
N SER A 118 -13.38 -1.47 2.19
CA SER A 118 -14.53 -0.91 2.93
C SER A 118 -15.64 -1.95 3.12
N ARG A 119 -15.82 -2.86 2.15
CA ARG A 119 -16.72 -4.01 2.25
C ARG A 119 -16.28 -4.98 3.34
N SER A 120 -15.01 -5.39 3.33
CA SER A 120 -14.45 -6.33 4.33
C SER A 120 -14.58 -5.75 5.74
N TYR A 121 -14.32 -4.45 5.90
CA TYR A 121 -14.51 -3.76 7.17
C TYR A 121 -15.96 -3.82 7.65
N GLY A 122 -16.93 -3.54 6.76
CA GLY A 122 -18.35 -3.65 7.06
C GLY A 122 -18.78 -5.07 7.44
N VAL A 123 -18.34 -6.08 6.69
CA VAL A 123 -18.63 -7.50 6.98
C VAL A 123 -17.99 -7.96 8.28
N LYS A 124 -16.88 -7.36 8.71
CA LYS A 124 -16.20 -7.75 9.95
C LYS A 124 -16.82 -7.11 11.18
N TYR A 125 -17.15 -5.82 11.10
CA TYR A 125 -17.51 -5.03 12.28
C TYR A 125 -19.00 -4.72 12.39
N LEU A 126 -19.73 -4.71 11.29
CA LEU A 126 -21.14 -4.30 11.29
C LEU A 126 -22.10 -5.45 11.01
N LYS A 127 -21.64 -6.49 10.32
CA LYS A 127 -22.45 -7.65 9.95
C LYS A 127 -21.79 -8.96 10.39
N ASP A 128 -22.57 -10.04 10.50
CA ASP A 128 -22.06 -11.40 10.52
C ASP A 128 -21.95 -11.97 9.08
N LYS A 129 -21.56 -13.24 8.94
CA LYS A 129 -21.38 -13.88 7.63
C LYS A 129 -22.71 -14.10 6.90
N GLU A 130 -23.81 -14.12 7.65
CA GLU A 130 -25.18 -14.34 7.23
C GLU A 130 -25.91 -13.03 6.90
N GLY A 131 -25.29 -11.88 7.18
CA GLY A 131 -25.80 -10.54 6.89
C GLY A 131 -26.61 -9.90 8.02
N ASN A 132 -26.71 -10.54 9.20
CA ASN A 132 -27.30 -9.97 10.41
C ASN A 132 -26.30 -9.01 11.09
N PRO A 133 -26.73 -8.17 12.04
CA PRO A 133 -25.79 -7.36 12.83
C PRO A 133 -24.72 -8.21 13.50
N ALA A 134 -23.47 -7.73 13.49
CA ALA A 134 -22.37 -8.38 14.19
C ALA A 134 -22.69 -8.56 15.70
N PRO A 135 -22.05 -9.52 16.40
CA PRO A 135 -22.19 -9.66 17.84
C PRO A 135 -22.02 -8.32 18.56
N SER A 136 -22.81 -8.07 19.60
CA SER A 136 -22.99 -6.73 20.21
C SER A 136 -21.67 -6.02 20.56
N ASP A 137 -20.66 -6.74 21.04
CA ASP A 137 -19.32 -6.20 21.31
C ASP A 137 -18.61 -5.74 20.01
N THR A 138 -18.58 -6.58 19.00
CA THR A 138 -17.93 -6.28 17.71
C THR A 138 -18.63 -5.13 16.99
N PHE A 139 -19.96 -5.11 17.04
CA PHE A 139 -20.78 -4.03 16.50
C PHE A 139 -20.50 -2.70 17.21
N SER A 140 -20.48 -2.71 18.55
CA SER A 140 -20.19 -1.50 19.35
C SER A 140 -18.78 -0.97 19.07
N ARG A 141 -17.80 -1.85 18.90
CA ARG A 141 -16.43 -1.47 18.51
C ARG A 141 -16.39 -0.80 17.13
N GLY A 142 -17.13 -1.33 16.15
CA GLY A 142 -17.26 -0.72 14.82
C GLY A 142 -17.84 0.69 14.87
N LEU A 143 -18.95 0.86 15.60
CA LEU A 143 -19.57 2.17 15.80
C LEU A 143 -18.64 3.17 16.49
N ASN A 144 -17.92 2.74 17.55
CA ASN A 144 -16.97 3.59 18.25
C ASN A 144 -15.81 4.05 17.36
N GLN A 145 -15.30 3.17 16.49
CA GLN A 145 -14.26 3.52 15.52
C GLN A 145 -14.76 4.57 14.51
N ILE A 146 -15.96 4.37 13.94
CA ILE A 146 -16.57 5.32 12.99
C ILE A 146 -16.79 6.68 13.67
N ALA A 147 -17.31 6.69 14.90
CA ALA A 147 -17.55 7.91 15.66
C ALA A 147 -16.25 8.66 15.99
N THR A 148 -15.20 7.94 16.38
CA THR A 148 -13.89 8.52 16.71
C THR A 148 -13.17 9.07 15.48
N ALA A 149 -13.41 8.48 14.31
CA ALA A 149 -12.87 8.96 13.04
C ALA A 149 -13.59 10.22 12.49
N GLY A 150 -14.54 10.81 13.23
CA GLY A 150 -15.25 12.02 12.81
C GLY A 150 -16.14 11.81 11.59
N GLY A 151 -16.55 10.57 11.31
CA GLY A 151 -17.41 10.24 10.16
C GLY A 151 -16.68 10.11 8.81
N ASP A 152 -15.34 10.20 8.76
CA ASP A 152 -14.55 9.97 7.52
C ASP A 152 -14.29 8.47 7.27
N VAL A 153 -15.20 7.60 7.68
CA VAL A 153 -15.13 6.14 7.53
C VAL A 153 -16.48 5.62 7.06
N ALA A 154 -16.48 4.83 5.98
CA ALA A 154 -17.65 4.22 5.37
C ALA A 154 -17.43 2.71 5.24
N ALA A 155 -18.33 1.93 5.85
CA ALA A 155 -18.19 0.49 6.04
C ALA A 155 -19.10 -0.31 5.10
N PHE A 156 -19.13 0.05 3.82
CA PHE A 156 -19.95 -0.60 2.79
C PHE A 156 -19.22 -0.62 1.43
N PRO A 157 -19.63 -1.47 0.47
CA PRO A 157 -18.92 -1.64 -0.80
C PRO A 157 -18.71 -0.34 -1.59
N GLY A 158 -17.57 -0.26 -2.29
CA GLY A 158 -17.16 0.87 -3.12
C GLY A 158 -15.77 1.44 -2.79
N GLY A 159 -15.13 0.99 -1.71
CA GLY A 159 -13.73 1.28 -1.38
C GLY A 159 -12.84 0.08 -1.68
N VAL A 160 -11.78 0.31 -2.45
CA VAL A 160 -10.80 -0.71 -2.86
C VAL A 160 -9.40 -0.25 -2.46
N LEU A 161 -8.68 -1.12 -1.77
CA LEU A 161 -7.28 -0.88 -1.40
C LEU A 161 -6.38 -1.27 -2.56
N ILE A 162 -5.34 -0.46 -2.80
CA ILE A 162 -4.40 -0.64 -3.92
C ILE A 162 -3.02 -0.96 -3.35
N ARG A 163 -2.46 -2.08 -3.80
CA ARG A 163 -1.11 -2.53 -3.43
C ARG A 163 -0.24 -2.64 -4.66
N ASP A 164 1.06 -2.44 -4.48
CA ASP A 164 2.04 -2.78 -5.49
C ASP A 164 2.22 -4.31 -5.51
N LYS A 165 2.19 -4.92 -6.70
CA LYS A 165 2.25 -6.37 -6.84
C LYS A 165 3.59 -6.97 -6.44
N GLU A 166 4.68 -6.23 -6.62
CA GLU A 166 6.03 -6.71 -6.35
C GLU A 166 6.36 -6.67 -4.86
N SER A 167 6.12 -5.53 -4.21
CA SER A 167 6.42 -5.31 -2.79
C SER A 167 5.30 -5.75 -1.85
N GLY A 168 4.04 -5.76 -2.32
CA GLY A 168 2.85 -5.93 -1.48
C GLY A 168 2.48 -4.69 -0.65
N ASP A 169 3.24 -3.60 -0.79
CA ASP A 169 3.02 -2.37 -0.05
C ASP A 169 1.74 -1.67 -0.49
N ILE A 170 1.07 -1.02 0.46
CA ILE A 170 -0.09 -0.18 0.16
C ILE A 170 0.41 1.08 -0.54
N VAL A 171 -0.05 1.29 -1.77
CA VAL A 171 0.31 2.45 -2.60
C VAL A 171 -0.80 3.51 -2.66
N GLY A 172 -2.01 3.15 -2.22
CA GLY A 172 -3.14 4.05 -2.07
C GLY A 172 -4.47 3.30 -1.93
N ALA A 173 -5.56 4.02 -2.08
CA ALA A 173 -6.90 3.45 -2.20
C ALA A 173 -7.78 4.29 -3.11
N ILE A 174 -8.75 3.64 -3.74
CA ILE A 174 -9.84 4.29 -4.49
C ILE A 174 -11.15 4.09 -3.73
N GLY A 175 -11.98 5.11 -3.71
CA GLY A 175 -13.36 5.06 -3.23
C GLY A 175 -14.30 5.63 -4.28
N VAL A 176 -15.41 4.94 -4.51
CA VAL A 176 -16.45 5.31 -5.48
C VAL A 176 -17.79 5.38 -4.77
N SER A 177 -18.60 6.37 -5.11
CA SER A 177 -19.96 6.51 -4.58
C SER A 177 -20.91 7.19 -5.53
N GLY A 178 -22.14 6.67 -5.65
CA GLY A 178 -23.25 7.32 -6.33
C GLY A 178 -24.26 6.33 -6.92
N ALA A 179 -23.80 5.12 -7.21
CA ALA A 179 -24.61 4.01 -7.68
C ALA A 179 -24.98 3.05 -6.53
N ALA A 180 -25.43 1.83 -6.86
CA ALA A 180 -25.52 0.79 -5.83
C ALA A 180 -24.12 0.43 -5.32
N GLY A 181 -23.98 0.03 -4.06
CA GLY A 181 -22.65 -0.16 -3.46
C GLY A 181 -21.79 -1.21 -4.19
N ASP A 182 -22.42 -2.25 -4.73
CA ASP A 182 -21.77 -3.30 -5.50
C ASP A 182 -21.36 -2.83 -6.91
N GLU A 183 -22.13 -1.91 -7.51
CA GLU A 183 -21.78 -1.19 -8.75
C GLU A 183 -20.64 -0.20 -8.52
N ASP A 184 -20.65 0.53 -7.40
CA ASP A 184 -19.56 1.41 -6.98
C ASP A 184 -18.25 0.62 -6.84
N GLU A 185 -18.29 -0.55 -6.20
CA GLU A 185 -17.14 -1.44 -6.02
C GLU A 185 -16.63 -1.98 -7.36
N PHE A 186 -17.54 -2.35 -8.27
CA PHE A 186 -17.17 -2.76 -9.61
C PHE A 186 -16.41 -1.66 -10.35
N CYS A 187 -16.92 -0.43 -10.33
CA CYS A 187 -16.25 0.72 -10.95
C CYS A 187 -14.87 0.98 -10.34
N ALA A 188 -14.76 0.87 -9.02
CA ALA A 188 -13.49 1.02 -8.31
C ALA A 188 -12.46 -0.05 -8.72
N LEU A 189 -12.90 -1.31 -8.82
CA LEU A 189 -12.03 -2.43 -9.22
C LEU A 189 -11.57 -2.31 -10.67
N MET A 190 -12.51 -2.12 -11.60
CA MET A 190 -12.17 -1.93 -13.02
C MET A 190 -11.32 -0.68 -13.22
N GLY A 191 -11.55 0.38 -12.44
CA GLY A 191 -10.70 1.57 -12.43
C GLY A 191 -9.22 1.25 -12.24
N VAL A 192 -8.89 0.29 -11.38
CA VAL A 192 -7.51 -0.15 -11.17
C VAL A 192 -7.10 -1.21 -12.19
N GLN A 193 -7.93 -2.23 -12.40
CA GLN A 193 -7.58 -3.41 -13.20
C GLN A 193 -7.50 -3.13 -14.71
N ASP A 194 -8.38 -2.29 -15.25
CA ASP A 194 -8.41 -1.93 -16.68
C ASP A 194 -7.53 -0.70 -17.00
N SER A 195 -6.91 -0.08 -16.00
CA SER A 195 -5.93 0.99 -16.23
C SER A 195 -4.63 0.44 -16.81
N SER A 196 -3.85 1.29 -17.48
CA SER A 196 -2.53 0.92 -18.01
C SER A 196 -1.55 0.45 -16.94
N VAL A 197 -1.82 0.78 -15.68
CA VAL A 197 -1.01 0.37 -14.52
C VAL A 197 -1.61 -0.81 -13.74
N GLY A 198 -2.70 -1.41 -14.21
CA GLY A 198 -3.32 -2.58 -13.57
C GLY A 198 -2.41 -3.80 -13.50
N GLU A 199 -1.46 -3.93 -14.43
CA GLU A 199 -0.49 -5.05 -14.44
C GLU A 199 0.46 -5.01 -13.24
N ILE A 200 0.82 -3.83 -12.74
CA ILE A 200 1.74 -3.64 -11.61
C ILE A 200 1.03 -3.46 -10.26
N LEU A 201 -0.30 -3.35 -10.26
CA LEU A 201 -1.11 -3.13 -9.07
C LEU A 201 -1.99 -4.35 -8.73
N ALA A 202 -2.21 -4.57 -7.45
CA ALA A 202 -3.16 -5.55 -6.91
C ALA A 202 -4.26 -4.81 -6.13
N THR A 203 -5.49 -5.34 -6.21
CA THR A 203 -6.65 -4.79 -5.51
C THR A 203 -7.06 -5.67 -4.35
N GLU A 204 -7.56 -5.04 -3.29
CA GLU A 204 -8.29 -5.73 -2.21
C GLU A 204 -9.67 -5.05 -2.07
N PRO A 205 -10.77 -5.74 -2.42
CA PRO A 205 -10.84 -7.15 -2.82
C PRO A 205 -10.28 -7.42 -4.23
N ALA A 206 -10.01 -8.69 -4.54
CA ALA A 206 -9.60 -9.10 -5.89
C ALA A 206 -10.79 -9.14 -6.88
N GLU A 207 -11.97 -9.51 -6.37
CA GLU A 207 -13.20 -9.69 -7.16
C GLU A 207 -14.34 -8.79 -6.66
N HIS A 208 -15.21 -8.40 -7.59
CA HIS A 208 -16.36 -7.54 -7.33
C HIS A 208 -17.54 -8.31 -6.72
N SER A 209 -18.40 -7.61 -5.97
CA SER A 209 -19.68 -8.13 -5.47
C SER A 209 -20.89 -7.77 -6.33
N CYS A 210 -20.68 -7.10 -7.48
CA CYS A 210 -21.74 -6.62 -8.38
C CYS A 210 -22.72 -7.73 -8.78
N LYS A 211 -24.00 -7.57 -8.42
CA LYS A 211 -25.06 -8.54 -8.74
C LYS A 211 -25.80 -8.23 -10.03
N THR A 212 -25.77 -6.97 -10.46
CA THR A 212 -26.40 -6.47 -11.68
C THR A 212 -25.66 -6.92 -12.94
N LEU A 213 -24.38 -7.24 -12.82
CA LEU A 213 -23.57 -7.88 -13.86
C LEU A 213 -23.64 -9.39 -13.66
N LYS A 214 -24.65 -10.05 -14.24
CA LYS A 214 -24.59 -11.51 -14.40
C LYS A 214 -23.68 -11.84 -15.58
N ALA A 215 -22.84 -12.86 -15.37
CA ALA A 215 -21.91 -13.43 -16.34
C ALA A 215 -22.57 -13.83 -17.66
#